data_AF-A0A945U293-F1
#
_entry.id   AF-A0A945U293-F1
#
_cell.length_a   1.000
_cell.length_b   1.000
_cell.length_c   1.000
_cell.angle_alpha   90.00
_cell.angle_beta   90.00
_cell.angle_gamma   90.00
#
_symmetry.space_group_name_H-M   'P 1'
#
loop_
_entity.id
_entity.type
_entity.pdbx_description
1 polymer ?
#
loop_
_entity_poly.entity_id
_entity_poly.type
_entity_poly.pdbx_seq_one_letter_code
_entity_poly.pdbx_strand_id
1 'polypeptide(L)'
;MTTLLIVGASIAAVTLWARVSFNRFVSQRQLIDNSWSNVETELHRHHDLIPNLVETVRGYAEHEQATFVEVTEARLGAVKATAPAEKHQDAEHALTARLRQLMAVSEDYLTYSPANGSLICSANL
;
A
#
# COMPACT_ATOMS: atom_id res chain seq x y z
N MET A 1 -54.53 15.55 32.12
CA MET A 1 -54.37 16.04 30.73
C MET A 1 -52.91 16.34 30.41
N THR A 2 -52.21 17.14 31.23
CA THR A 2 -50.77 17.46 31.06
C THR A 2 -49.84 16.24 31.14
N THR A 3 -50.06 15.32 32.08
CA THR A 3 -49.24 14.10 32.23
C THR A 3 -49.30 13.19 31.00
N LEU A 4 -50.48 12.98 30.42
CA LEU A 4 -50.66 12.21 29.19
C LEU A 4 -49.96 12.86 27.99
N LEU A 5 -49.98 14.19 27.89
CA LEU A 5 -49.25 14.92 26.85
C LEU A 5 -47.73 14.78 26.99
N ILE A 6 -47.21 14.84 28.22
CA ILE A 6 -45.77 14.67 28.49
C ILE A 6 -45.31 13.25 28.12
N VAL A 7 -46.10 12.23 28.48
CA VAL A 7 -45.79 10.83 28.13
C VAL A 7 -45.90 10.59 26.62
N GLY A 8 -46.89 11.17 25.95
CA GLY A 8 -46.99 11.08 24.48
C GLY A 8 -45.81 11.75 23.77
N ALA A 9 -45.41 12.94 24.24
CA ALA A 9 -44.28 13.67 23.69
C ALA A 9 -42.94 12.94 23.91
N SER A 10 -42.74 12.31 25.08
CA SER A 10 -41.51 11.55 25.34
C SER A 10 -41.39 10.32 24.43
N ILE A 11 -42.49 9.59 24.21
CA ILE A 11 -42.52 8.44 23.29
C ILE A 11 -42.25 8.89 21.84
N ALA A 12 -42.85 10.00 21.41
CA ALA A 12 -42.60 10.57 20.09
C ALA A 12 -41.13 11.00 19.92
N ALA A 13 -40.53 11.61 20.94
CA ALA A 13 -39.12 12.01 20.91
C ALA A 13 -38.17 10.82 20.80
N VAL A 14 -38.41 9.75 21.58
CA VAL A 14 -37.58 8.53 21.56
C VAL A 14 -37.67 7.83 20.21
N THR A 15 -38.87 7.70 19.64
CA THR A 15 -39.06 7.05 18.33
C THR A 15 -38.41 7.86 17.19
N LEU A 16 -38.51 9.19 17.22
CA LEU A 16 -37.83 10.05 16.27
C LEU A 16 -36.30 9.93 16.39
N TRP A 17 -35.77 9.96 17.62
CA TRP A 17 -34.34 9.81 17.88
C TRP A 17 -33.80 8.46 17.39
N ALA A 18 -34.52 7.37 17.64
CA ALA A 18 -34.14 6.03 17.18
C ALA A 18 -34.08 5.96 15.65
N ARG A 19 -35.06 6.53 14.93
CA ARG A 19 -35.05 6.59 13.47
C ARG A 19 -33.87 7.38 12.91
N VAL A 20 -33.59 8.55 13.48
CA VAL A 20 -32.46 9.39 13.02
C VAL A 20 -31.13 8.66 13.24
N SER A 21 -30.95 8.06 14.43
CA SER A 21 -29.74 7.28 14.74
C SER A 21 -29.55 6.10 13.79
N PHE A 22 -30.61 5.35 13.49
CA PHE A 22 -30.55 4.23 12.56
C PHE A 22 -30.14 4.69 11.14
N ASN A 23 -30.73 5.76 10.63
CA ASN A 23 -30.36 6.32 9.32
C ASN A 23 -28.89 6.76 9.27
N ARG A 24 -28.37 7.31 10.37
CA ARG A 24 -26.95 7.71 10.46
C ARG A 24 -26.02 6.49 10.41
N PHE A 25 -26.37 5.39 11.07
CA PHE A 25 -25.57 4.16 11.01
C PHE A 25 -25.55 3.54 9.62
N VAL A 26 -26.68 3.54 8.91
CA VAL A 26 -26.73 3.06 7.52
C VAL A 26 -25.88 3.93 6.60
N SER A 27 -25.98 5.26 6.75
CA SER A 27 -25.17 6.21 5.98
C SER A 27 -23.66 6.02 6.20
N GLN A 28 -23.23 5.78 7.45
CA GLN A 28 -21.82 5.53 7.76
C GLN A 28 -21.30 4.23 7.14
N ARG A 29 -22.11 3.16 7.12
CA ARG A 29 -21.74 1.91 6.44
C ARG A 29 -21.52 2.13 4.95
N GLN A 30 -22.43 2.86 4.29
CA GLN A 30 -22.28 3.18 2.86
C GLN A 30 -21.03 4.03 2.57
N LEU A 31 -20.67 4.96 3.47
CA LEU A 31 -19.44 5.76 3.34
C LEU A 31 -18.19 4.88 3.40
N ILE A 32 -18.17 3.89 4.31
CA ILE A 32 -17.07 2.93 4.42
C ILE A 32 -16.95 2.12 3.13
N ASP A 33 -18.04 1.56 2.63
CA ASP A 33 -18.03 0.75 1.40
C ASP A 33 -17.57 1.55 0.18
N ASN A 34 -18.04 2.79 0.04
CA ASN A 34 -17.59 3.69 -1.02
C ASN A 34 -16.09 4.04 -0.89
N SER A 35 -15.60 4.21 0.34
CA SER A 35 -14.18 4.49 0.57
C SER A 35 -13.29 3.30 0.18
N TRP A 36 -13.73 2.07 0.45
CA TRP A 36 -13.02 0.86 0.05
C TRP A 36 -12.98 0.69 -1.48
N SER A 37 -14.08 1.00 -2.18
CA SER A 37 -14.11 0.97 -3.64
C SER A 37 -13.15 1.97 -4.29
N ASN A 38 -12.98 3.15 -3.68
CA ASN A 38 -12.04 4.15 -4.18
C ASN A 38 -10.57 3.71 -3.99
N VAL A 39 -10.26 3.07 -2.86
CA VAL A 39 -8.91 2.54 -2.58
C VAL A 39 -8.54 1.43 -3.55
N GLU A 40 -9.45 0.49 -3.84
CA GLU A 40 -9.20 -0.61 -4.78
C GLU A 40 -8.86 -0.10 -6.18
N THR A 41 -9.57 0.94 -6.64
CA THR A 41 -9.36 1.52 -7.97
C THR A 41 -7.98 2.19 -8.10
N GLU A 42 -7.52 2.84 -7.02
CA GLU A 42 -6.20 3.45 -6.98
C GLU A 42 -5.07 2.40 -6.94
N LEU A 43 -5.27 1.33 -6.17
CA LEU A 43 -4.29 0.24 -6.07
C LEU A 43 -4.15 -0.54 -7.39
N HIS A 44 -5.24 -0.73 -8.14
CA HIS A 44 -5.22 -1.37 -9.45
C HIS A 44 -4.36 -0.61 -10.47
N ARG A 45 -4.47 0.73 -10.52
CA ARG A 45 -3.67 1.58 -11.42
C ARG A 45 -2.17 1.50 -11.12
N HIS A 46 -1.80 1.41 -9.84
CA HIS A 46 -0.40 1.19 -9.45
C HIS A 46 0.11 -0.16 -9.91
N HIS A 47 -0.69 -1.23 -9.82
CA HIS A 47 -0.29 -2.55 -10.27
C HIS A 47 -0.17 -2.66 -11.79
N ASP A 48 -1.00 -1.92 -12.55
CA ASP A 48 -0.96 -1.87 -14.01
C ASP A 48 0.28 -1.14 -14.57
N LEU A 49 0.92 -0.26 -13.77
CA LEU A 49 2.14 0.47 -14.15
C LEU A 49 3.43 -0.34 -13.93
N ILE A 50 3.41 -1.35 -13.05
CA ILE A 50 4.55 -2.24 -12.77
C ILE A 50 5.09 -2.96 -14.01
N PRO A 51 4.28 -3.57 -14.91
CA PRO A 51 4.83 -4.29 -16.06
C PRO A 51 5.59 -3.38 -17.02
N ASN A 52 5.15 -2.13 -17.20
CA ASN A 52 5.87 -1.16 -18.02
C ASN A 52 7.21 -0.73 -17.38
N LEU A 53 7.24 -0.57 -16.05
CA LEU A 53 8.48 -0.28 -15.32
C LEU A 53 9.47 -1.46 -15.38
N VAL A 54 8.98 -2.70 -15.25
CA VAL A 54 9.81 -3.91 -15.34
C VAL A 54 10.41 -4.08 -16.73
N GLU A 55 9.67 -3.79 -17.80
CA GLU A 55 10.19 -3.87 -19.16
C GLU A 55 11.29 -2.81 -19.41
N THR A 56 11.11 -1.58 -18.92
CA THR A 56 12.14 -0.52 -19.04
C THR A 56 13.39 -0.82 -18.22
N VAL A 57 13.25 -1.37 -17.01
CA VAL A 57 14.41 -1.73 -16.17
C VAL A 57 15.09 -2.99 -16.70
N ARG A 58 14.35 -3.93 -17.31
CA ARG A 58 14.92 -5.11 -17.97
C ARG A 58 15.83 -4.73 -19.15
N GLY A 59 15.46 -3.69 -19.92
CA GLY A 59 16.31 -3.16 -21.00
C GLY A 59 17.54 -2.39 -20.52
N TYR A 60 17.54 -1.84 -19.29
CA TYR A 60 18.69 -1.15 -18.69
C TYR A 60 19.57 -2.06 -17.79
N ALA A 61 19.05 -3.21 -17.35
CA ALA A 61 19.72 -4.13 -16.42
C ALA A 61 19.98 -5.53 -17.04
N GLU A 62 20.07 -5.65 -18.38
CA GLU A 62 20.31 -6.93 -19.07
C GLU A 62 21.57 -7.67 -18.58
N HIS A 63 22.52 -6.98 -17.94
CA HIS A 63 23.75 -7.58 -17.43
C HIS A 63 23.68 -8.05 -15.97
N GLU A 64 22.57 -7.83 -15.24
CA GLU A 64 22.43 -8.16 -13.82
C GLU A 64 21.12 -8.93 -13.51
N GLN A 65 20.65 -9.75 -14.45
CA GLN A 65 19.41 -10.53 -14.30
C GLN A 65 19.43 -11.47 -13.08
N ALA A 66 20.58 -12.00 -12.70
CA ALA A 66 20.71 -12.90 -11.54
C ALA A 66 20.33 -12.21 -10.23
N THR A 67 20.85 -11.00 -9.99
CA THR A 67 20.55 -10.19 -8.80
C THR A 67 19.07 -9.77 -8.77
N PHE A 68 18.49 -9.49 -9.94
CA PHE A 68 17.07 -9.15 -10.06
C PHE A 68 16.13 -10.33 -9.78
N VAL A 69 16.50 -11.54 -10.21
CA VAL A 69 15.73 -12.77 -9.95
C VAL A 69 15.71 -13.07 -8.44
N GLU A 70 16.85 -12.97 -7.76
CA GLU A 70 16.93 -13.21 -6.30
C GLU A 70 16.05 -12.24 -5.48
N VAL A 71 16.01 -10.95 -5.87
CA VAL A 71 15.15 -9.96 -5.20
C VAL A 71 13.67 -10.20 -5.52
N THR A 72 13.37 -10.61 -6.75
CA THR A 72 12.00 -10.91 -7.18
C THR A 72 11.44 -12.14 -6.45
N GLU A 73 12.24 -13.19 -6.28
CA GLU A 73 11.86 -14.38 -5.50
C GLU A 73 11.66 -14.06 -4.02
N ALA A 74 12.55 -13.27 -3.41
CA ALA A 74 12.40 -12.82 -2.03
C ALA A 74 11.11 -12.00 -1.84
N ARG A 75 10.77 -11.12 -2.79
CA ARG A 75 9.52 -10.35 -2.79
C ARG A 75 8.29 -11.26 -2.91
N LEU A 76 8.33 -12.27 -3.77
CA LEU A 76 7.23 -13.24 -3.90
C LEU A 76 7.04 -14.04 -2.60
N GLY A 77 8.12 -14.36 -1.90
CA GLY A 77 8.08 -14.98 -0.57
C GLY A 77 7.41 -14.10 0.48
N ALA A 78 7.77 -12.81 0.53
CA ALA A 78 7.18 -11.84 1.45
C ALA A 78 5.69 -11.59 1.18
N VAL A 79 5.30 -11.46 -0.09
CA VAL A 79 3.89 -11.28 -0.50
C VAL A 79 3.04 -12.51 -0.18
N LYS A 80 3.57 -13.72 -0.36
CA LYS A 80 2.86 -14.98 -0.03
C LYS A 80 2.78 -15.24 1.46
N ALA A 81 3.68 -14.71 2.27
CA ALA A 81 3.70 -14.86 3.72
C ALA A 81 2.74 -13.87 4.41
N THR A 82 1.48 -13.77 3.96
CA THR A 82 0.49 -12.84 4.51
C THR A 82 -0.06 -13.29 5.89
N ALA A 83 0.14 -14.55 6.28
CA ALA A 83 -0.11 -15.07 7.64
C ALA A 83 0.53 -16.45 7.83
N PRO A 84 1.10 -16.81 9.02
CA PRO A 84 1.09 -16.11 10.30
C PRO A 84 2.22 -15.06 10.44
N ALA A 85 2.07 -14.14 11.40
CA ALA A 85 2.95 -12.96 11.61
C ALA A 85 4.46 -13.27 11.72
N GLU A 86 4.82 -14.43 12.30
CA GLU A 86 6.21 -14.87 12.44
C GLU A 86 6.88 -15.11 11.06
N LYS A 87 6.17 -15.78 10.14
CA LYS A 87 6.66 -16.02 8.77
C LYS A 87 6.73 -14.75 7.94
N HIS A 88 5.90 -13.76 8.26
CA HIS A 88 5.93 -12.46 7.62
C HIS A 88 7.17 -11.68 8.04
N GLN A 89 7.50 -11.66 9.32
CA GLN A 89 8.71 -10.99 9.83
C GLN A 89 9.99 -11.59 9.24
N ASP A 90 10.10 -12.92 9.19
CA ASP A 90 11.26 -13.58 8.60
C ASP A 90 11.41 -13.29 7.10
N ALA A 91 10.30 -13.26 6.36
CA ALA A 91 10.30 -12.95 4.94
C ALA A 91 10.65 -11.48 4.65
N GLU A 92 10.19 -10.54 5.50
CA GLU A 92 10.56 -9.13 5.44
C GLU A 92 12.04 -8.89 5.78
N HIS A 93 12.58 -9.61 6.77
CA HIS A 93 14.01 -9.58 7.07
C HIS A 93 14.86 -10.10 5.92
N ALA A 94 14.43 -11.19 5.27
CA ALA A 94 15.09 -11.73 4.09
C ALA A 94 15.05 -10.74 2.91
N LEU A 95 13.91 -10.11 2.64
CA LEU A 95 13.77 -9.08 1.62
C LEU A 95 14.70 -7.88 1.89
N THR A 96 14.73 -7.41 3.14
CA THR A 96 15.61 -6.30 3.55
C THR A 96 17.10 -6.63 3.35
N ALA A 97 17.52 -7.87 3.64
CA ALA A 97 18.89 -8.32 3.41
C ALA A 97 19.27 -8.32 1.91
N ARG A 98 18.35 -8.76 1.04
CA ARG A 98 18.55 -8.76 -0.42
C ARG A 98 18.55 -7.36 -1.02
N LEU A 99 17.72 -6.47 -0.50
CA LEU A 99 17.74 -5.05 -0.90
C LEU A 99 19.06 -4.36 -0.50
N ARG A 100 19.66 -4.70 0.65
CA ARG A 100 21.00 -4.19 1.01
C ARG A 100 22.08 -4.68 0.04
N GLN A 101 22.01 -5.93 -0.40
CA GLN A 101 22.93 -6.47 -1.40
C GLN A 101 22.77 -5.78 -2.76
N LEU A 102 21.54 -5.51 -3.17
CA LEU A 102 21.25 -4.73 -4.38
C LEU A 102 21.77 -3.29 -4.27
N MET A 103 21.62 -2.65 -3.10
CA MET A 103 22.17 -1.31 -2.87
C MET A 103 23.70 -1.30 -2.93
N ALA A 104 24.39 -2.32 -2.39
CA ALA A 104 25.84 -2.43 -2.48
C ALA A 104 26.34 -2.55 -3.93
N VAL A 105 25.61 -3.28 -4.79
CA VAL A 105 25.91 -3.32 -6.24
C VAL A 105 25.64 -1.97 -6.90
N SER A 106 24.61 -1.24 -6.47
CA SER A 106 24.29 0.09 -7.01
C SER A 106 25.27 1.20 -6.56
N GLU A 107 25.90 1.05 -5.39
CA GLU A 107 26.91 1.99 -4.88
C GLU A 107 28.20 1.95 -5.70
N ASP A 108 28.58 0.77 -6.23
CA ASP A 108 29.74 0.63 -7.12
C ASP A 108 29.54 1.44 -8.43
N TYR A 109 28.29 1.74 -8.78
CA TYR A 109 27.92 2.59 -9.92
C TYR A 109 27.75 4.08 -9.57
N LEU A 110 27.87 4.49 -8.30
CA LEU A 110 27.66 5.87 -7.87
C LEU A 110 28.98 6.64 -7.69
N THR A 111 29.55 7.13 -8.79
CA THR A 111 30.71 8.04 -8.72
C THR A 111 30.27 9.48 -8.38
N TYR A 112 30.79 10.03 -7.29
CA TYR A 112 30.59 11.43 -6.90
C TYR A 112 31.33 12.38 -7.86
N SER A 113 30.61 13.34 -8.47
CA SER A 113 31.18 14.40 -9.30
C SER A 113 31.10 15.77 -8.58
N PRO A 114 32.25 16.42 -8.26
CA PRO A 114 32.29 17.61 -7.41
C PRO A 114 31.81 18.90 -8.11
N ALA A 115 31.40 18.86 -9.38
CA ALA A 115 31.04 20.07 -10.14
C ALA A 115 29.64 20.62 -9.85
N ASN A 116 28.66 19.77 -9.50
CA ASN A 116 27.24 20.16 -9.42
C ASN A 116 26.49 19.60 -8.19
N GLY A 117 27.18 19.02 -7.20
CA GLY A 117 26.55 18.53 -5.96
C GLY A 117 25.43 17.49 -6.19
N SER A 118 25.43 16.81 -7.33
CA SER A 118 24.43 15.79 -7.69
C SER A 118 25.11 14.48 -8.04
N LEU A 119 24.45 13.39 -7.70
CA LEU A 119 24.89 12.03 -8.00
C LEU A 119 24.61 11.78 -9.48
N ILE A 120 25.65 11.83 -10.30
CA ILE A 120 25.55 11.58 -11.73
C ILE A 120 25.76 10.07 -11.92
N CYS A 121 24.78 9.42 -12.55
CA CYS A 121 24.95 8.06 -13.02
C CYS A 121 26.02 8.11 -14.14
N SER A 122 27.23 7.64 -13.87
CA SER A 122 28.24 7.46 -14.91
C SER A 122 27.86 6.22 -15.70
N ALA A 123 26.94 6.41 -16.64
CA ALA A 123 26.75 5.49 -17.73
C ALA A 123 28.07 5.45 -18.51
N ASN A 124 28.91 4.48 -18.19
CA ASN A 124 29.89 3.97 -19.13
C ASN A 124 29.27 2.74 -19.79
N LEU A 125 28.30 3.04 -20.65
CA LEU A 125 27.76 2.24 -21.75
C LEU A 125 27.27 3.23 -22.81
#